data_AF-A0A2G9NNL0-F1
#
_entry.id   AF-A0A2G9NNL0-F1
#
_cell.length_a   1.000
_cell.length_b   1.000
_cell.length_c   1.000
_cell.angle_alpha   90.00
_cell.angle_beta   90.00
_cell.angle_gamma   90.00
#
_symmetry.space_group_name_H-M   'P 1'
#
loop_
_entity.id
_entity.type
_entity.pdbx_description
1 polymer ?
#
loop_
_entity_poly.entity_id
_entity_poly.type
_entity_poly.pdbx_seq_one_letter_code
_entity_poly.pdbx_strand_id
1 'polypeptide(L)' 'MTEKNLSFEENLKELKEIVENLENKEFSLQESLEKFEKGIELISKCQKELENAELKIETVMKKDGKIITIPQKE' A
#
# COMPACT_ATOMS: atom_id res chain seq x y z
N MET A 1 -18.71 -3.78 11.66
CA MET A 1 -17.43 -4.02 12.37
C MET A 1 -16.35 -4.18 11.31
N THR A 2 -15.23 -3.45 11.43
CA THR A 2 -13.95 -3.72 10.75
C THR A 2 -13.80 -3.30 9.25
N GLU A 3 -14.16 -2.07 8.87
CA GLU A 3 -13.96 -1.56 7.49
C GLU A 3 -12.52 -1.12 7.15
N LYS A 4 -11.62 -1.00 8.14
CA LYS A 4 -10.32 -0.32 7.94
C LYS A 4 -9.12 -1.21 7.59
N ASN A 5 -9.20 -2.53 7.75
CA ASN A 5 -8.09 -3.45 7.39
C ASN A 5 -8.26 -4.07 6.00
N LEU A 6 -9.51 -4.16 5.51
CA LEU A 6 -9.79 -4.70 4.17
C LEU A 6 -9.15 -3.83 3.08
N SER A 7 -9.10 -2.50 3.25
CA SER A 7 -8.54 -1.61 2.22
C SER A 7 -7.07 -1.91 1.90
N PHE A 8 -6.18 -1.96 2.89
CA PHE A 8 -4.77 -2.26 2.65
C PHE A 8 -4.53 -3.66 2.09
N GLU A 9 -5.11 -4.70 2.70
CA GLU A 9 -4.91 -6.08 2.26
C GLU A 9 -5.49 -6.33 0.86
N GLU A 10 -6.65 -5.73 0.54
CA GLU A 10 -7.26 -5.82 -0.79
C GLU A 10 -6.43 -5.04 -1.82
N ASN A 11 -5.95 -3.83 -1.51
CA ASN A 11 -5.08 -3.07 -2.39
C ASN A 11 -3.76 -3.82 -2.67
N LEU A 12 -3.19 -4.48 -1.65
CA LEU A 12 -1.99 -5.31 -1.79
C LEU A 12 -2.26 -6.55 -2.64
N LYS A 13 -3.42 -7.19 -2.46
CA LYS A 13 -3.84 -8.36 -3.24
C LYS A 13 -4.05 -7.99 -4.71
N GLU A 14 -4.72 -6.88 -4.98
CA GLU A 14 -4.95 -6.38 -6.33
C GLU A 14 -3.62 -6.01 -7.02
N LEU A 15 -2.67 -5.42 -6.28
CA LEU A 15 -1.32 -5.16 -6.79
C LEU A 15 -0.58 -6.45 -7.17
N LYS A 16 -0.67 -7.50 -6.34
CA LYS A 16 -0.05 -8.81 -6.65
C LYS A 16 -0.65 -9.44 -7.90
N GLU A 17 -1.97 -9.36 -8.04
CA GLU A 17 -2.67 -9.85 -9.22
C GLU A 17 -2.27 -9.07 -10.48
N ILE A 18 -2.11 -7.75 -10.37
CA ILE A 18 -1.60 -6.91 -11.46
C ILE A 18 -0.19 -7.32 -11.86
N VAL A 19 0.72 -7.56 -10.90
CA VAL A 19 2.10 -8.00 -11.18
C VAL A 19 2.11 -9.37 -11.84
N GLU A 20 1.37 -10.34 -11.30
CA GLU A 20 1.26 -11.68 -11.87
C GLU A 20 0.70 -11.64 -13.30
N ASN A 21 -0.28 -10.77 -13.55
CA ASN A 21 -0.76 -10.51 -14.89
C ASN A 21 0.33 -9.90 -15.78
N LEU A 22 1.03 -8.85 -15.36
CA LEU A 22 2.07 -8.22 -16.17
C LEU A 22 3.23 -9.19 -16.52
N GLU A 23 3.47 -10.21 -15.71
CA GLU A 23 4.45 -11.27 -16.02
C GLU A 23 3.96 -12.26 -17.10
N ASN A 24 2.64 -12.39 -17.25
CA ASN A 24 2.04 -13.17 -18.33
C ASN A 24 2.12 -12.36 -19.64
N LYS A 25 2.86 -12.87 -20.62
CA LYS A 25 3.11 -12.23 -21.94
C LYS A 25 1.88 -12.10 -22.85
N GLU A 26 0.68 -12.27 -22.33
CA GLU A 26 -0.58 -12.22 -23.08
C GLU A 26 -1.18 -10.81 -23.17
N PHE A 27 -0.65 -9.84 -22.42
CA PHE A 27 -1.16 -8.46 -22.46
C PHE A 27 -0.62 -7.67 -23.64
N SER A 28 -1.51 -6.92 -24.28
CA SER A 28 -1.10 -5.89 -25.23
C SER A 28 -0.31 -4.77 -24.52
N LEU A 29 0.49 -4.00 -25.26
CA LEU A 29 1.25 -2.87 -24.72
C LEU A 29 0.33 -1.87 -23.99
N GLN A 30 -0.86 -1.64 -24.53
CA GLN A 30 -1.83 -0.71 -23.96
C GLN A 30 -2.41 -1.25 -22.65
N GLU A 31 -2.79 -2.53 -22.59
CA GLU A 31 -3.26 -3.15 -21.34
C GLU A 31 -2.16 -3.23 -20.28
N SER A 32 -0.92 -3.45 -20.71
CA SER A 32 0.24 -3.45 -19.81
C SER A 32 0.46 -2.08 -19.17
N LEU A 33 0.26 -1.00 -19.95
CA LEU A 33 0.32 0.38 -19.46
C LEU A 33 -0.82 0.69 -18.49
N GLU A 34 -2.06 0.30 -18.80
CA GLU A 34 -3.20 0.49 -17.88
C GLU A 34 -3.01 -0.25 -16.56
N LYS A 35 -2.57 -1.51 -16.61
CA LYS A 35 -2.27 -2.28 -15.40
C LYS A 35 -1.12 -1.71 -14.60
N PHE A 36 -0.08 -1.22 -15.27
CA PHE A 36 1.03 -0.55 -14.61
C PHE A 36 0.59 0.73 -13.89
N GLU A 37 -0.19 1.59 -14.55
CA GLU A 37 -0.73 2.82 -13.95
C GLU A 37 -1.57 2.50 -12.70
N LYS A 38 -2.45 1.51 -12.80
CA LYS A 38 -3.25 1.04 -11.68
C LYS A 38 -2.40 0.49 -10.53
N GLY A 39 -1.33 -0.24 -10.84
CA GLY A 39 -0.35 -0.72 -9.87
C GLY A 39 0.32 0.43 -9.10
N ILE A 40 0.74 1.49 -9.80
CA ILE A 40 1.32 2.69 -9.17
C ILE A 40 0.32 3.38 -8.24
N GLU A 41 -0.95 3.48 -8.64
CA GLU A 41 -1.99 4.07 -7.79
C GLU A 41 -2.19 3.25 -6.50
N LEU A 42 -2.25 1.92 -6.62
CA LEU A 42 -2.38 1.02 -5.46
C LEU A 42 -1.18 1.12 -4.51
N ILE A 43 0.05 1.20 -5.04
CA ILE A 43 1.25 1.41 -4.22
C ILE A 43 1.15 2.72 -3.43
N SER A 44 0.72 3.81 -4.08
CA SER A 44 0.55 5.10 -3.41
C SER A 44 -0.51 5.03 -2.30
N LYS A 45 -1.62 4.34 -2.54
CA LYS A 45 -2.66 4.11 -1.52
C LYS A 45 -2.12 3.32 -0.33
N CYS A 46 -1.40 2.23 -0.58
CA CYS A 46 -0.76 1.40 0.46
C CYS A 46 0.23 2.21 1.30
N GLN A 47 1.10 3.01 0.66
CA GLN A 47 2.04 3.89 1.36
C GLN A 47 1.31 4.90 2.25
N LYS A 48 0.23 5.51 1.74
CA LYS A 48 -0.56 6.48 2.51
C LYS A 48 -1.29 5.84 3.70
N GLU A 49 -1.78 4.60 3.56
CA GLU A 49 -2.34 3.86 4.69
C GLU A 49 -1.28 3.54 5.76
N LEU A 50 -0.08 3.12 5.34
CA LEU A 50 1.05 2.87 6.24
C LEU A 50 1.49 4.15 6.97
N GLU A 51 1.62 5.28 6.27
CA GLU A 51 1.95 6.57 6.86
C GLU A 51 0.91 7.00 7.90
N ASN A 52 -0.38 6.85 7.60
CA ASN A 52 -1.45 7.13 8.56
C ASN A 52 -1.40 6.22 9.78
N ALA A 53 -1.07 4.94 9.59
CA ALA A 53 -0.89 4.00 10.70
C ALA A 53 0.30 4.41 11.58
N GLU A 54 1.41 4.81 10.96
CA GLU A 54 2.62 5.27 11.65
C GLU A 54 2.37 6.56 12.45
N LEU A 55 1.72 7.56 11.85
CA LEU A 55 1.30 8.79 12.53
C LEU A 55 0.38 8.52 13.73
N LYS A 56 -0.53 7.54 13.58
CA LYS A 56 -1.43 7.14 14.66
C LYS A 56 -0.68 6.46 15.80
N ILE A 57 0.30 5.61 15.48
CA ILE A 57 1.21 4.99 16.46
C ILE A 57 2.03 6.07 17.16
N GLU A 58 2.63 7.02 16.42
CA GLU A 58 3.41 8.12 16.99
C GLU A 58 2.57 8.97 17.97
N THR A 59 1.33 9.27 17.60
CA THR A 59 0.39 10.04 18.44
C THR A 59 0.05 9.30 19.74
N VAL A 60 -0.16 7.98 19.67
CA VAL A 60 -0.42 7.14 20.86
C VAL A 60 0.84 7.02 21.72
N MET A 61 2.01 6.82 21.12
CA MET A 61 3.30 6.73 21.81
C MET A 61 3.72 8.04 22.50
N LYS A 62 3.46 9.20 21.88
CA LYS A 62 3.68 10.52 22.50
C LYS A 62 2.84 10.73 23.77
N LYS A 63 1.66 10.11 23.86
CA LYS A 63 0.83 10.14 25.07
C LYS A 63 1.35 9.23 26.19
N ASP A 64 2.04 8.14 25.84
CA ASP A 64 2.54 7.13 26.79
C ASP A 64 4.04 7.33 27.19
N GLY A 65 4.70 8.36 26.66
CA GLY A 65 6.05 8.77 27.09
C GLY A 65 7.22 7.91 26.58
N LYS A 66 6.99 6.96 25.68
CA LYS A 66 8.04 6.16 25.01
C LYS A 66 8.00 6.41 23.50
N ILE A 67 8.92 7.24 23.00
CA ILE A 67 9.10 7.45 21.56
C ILE A 67 9.94 6.30 21.01
N ILE A 68 9.33 5.42 20.22
CA ILE A 68 10.06 4.45 19.39
C ILE A 68 9.93 4.96 17.95
N THR A 69 10.96 5.65 17.46
CA THR A 69 11.07 6.00 16.03
C THR A 69 11.32 4.72 15.25
N ILE A 70 10.38 4.37 14.38
CA ILE A 70 10.66 3.47 13.25
C ILE A 70 11.19 4.38 12.13
N PRO A 71 12.48 4.28 11.74
CA PRO A 71 13.01 5.11 10.67
C PRO A 71 12.36 4.68 9.33
N GLN A 72 11.59 5.59 8.73
CA GLN A 72 11.21 5.51 7.32
C GLN A 72 12.52 5.54 6.51
N LYS A 73 12.88 4.39 5.95
CA LYS A 73 14.13 4.19 5.20
C LYS A 73 13.99 4.85 3.83
N GLU A 74 14.92 5.76 3.52
CA GLU A 74 15.22 6.28 2.17
C GLU A 74 15.48 5.16 1.15
#